data_AF-A0A220MP90-F1
#
_entry.id   AF-A0A220MP90-F1
#
_cell.length_a   1.000
_cell.length_b   1.000
_cell.length_c   1.000
_cell.angle_alpha   90.00
_cell.angle_beta   90.00
_cell.angle_gamma   90.00
#
_symmetry.space_group_name_H-M   'P 1'
#
loop_
_entity.id
_entity.type
_entity.pdbx_description
1 polymer ?
#
loop_
_entity_poly.entity_id
_entity_poly.type
_entity_poly.pdbx_seq_one_letter_code
_entity_poly.pdbx_strand_id
1 'polypeptide(L)'
;MKQRNYTPIIVILTIAINTLVAILYFMPKNNDFSHLDLTFLPFFNAVMNSFTFIFLIAALVSIVKYKNMKMHRGYIFAAFSTTALFLVSYVIYHGMAPSTSYGGEGILRPIYYFILITHILLSAIIVPFALITTARGLNMKVEKHKKIARWTMPMWLYVSATGVIVYIMISPYY
;
A
#
# COMPACT_ATOMS: atom_id res chain seq x y z
N MET A 1 25.66 -11.53 -13.93
CA MET A 1 25.21 -10.20 -13.47
C MET A 1 25.78 -9.92 -12.09
N LYS A 2 26.42 -8.76 -11.86
CA LYS A 2 26.98 -8.39 -10.56
C LYS A 2 25.82 -8.17 -9.57
N GLN A 3 25.82 -8.91 -8.45
CA GLN A 3 24.80 -8.75 -7.43
C GLN A 3 24.94 -7.36 -6.79
N ARG A 4 23.86 -6.59 -6.77
CA ARG A 4 23.83 -5.28 -6.12
C ARG A 4 23.35 -5.44 -4.68
N ASN A 5 24.01 -4.73 -3.76
CA ASN A 5 23.60 -4.68 -2.36
C ASN A 5 22.49 -3.64 -2.18
N TYR A 6 21.23 -4.08 -2.23
CA TYR A 6 20.06 -3.23 -2.01
C TYR A 6 19.71 -3.06 -0.53
N THR A 7 20.37 -3.79 0.39
CA THR A 7 20.04 -3.77 1.81
C THR A 7 20.02 -2.36 2.41
N PRO A 8 20.99 -1.47 2.17
CA PRO A 8 20.96 -0.11 2.72
C PRO A 8 19.71 0.66 2.28
N ILE A 9 19.38 0.61 0.99
CA ILE A 9 18.21 1.31 0.43
C ILE A 9 16.90 0.74 1.00
N ILE A 10 16.81 -0.59 1.11
CA ILE A 10 15.62 -1.25 1.69
C ILE A 10 15.40 -0.79 3.13
N VAL A 11 16.46 -0.78 3.95
CA VAL A 11 16.40 -0.37 5.36
C VAL A 11 16.00 1.10 5.48
N ILE A 12 16.67 1.99 4.73
CA ILE A 12 16.37 3.43 4.73
C ILE A 12 14.92 3.69 4.32
N LEU A 13 14.46 3.12 3.20
CA LEU A 13 13.09 3.33 2.72
C LEU A 13 12.05 2.74 3.68
N THR A 14 12.31 1.55 4.24
CA THR A 14 11.39 0.93 5.20
C THR A 14 11.22 1.79 6.44
N ILE A 15 12.33 2.24 7.03
CA ILE A 15 12.30 3.10 8.22
C ILE A 15 11.63 4.42 7.87
N ALA A 16 12.04 5.08 6.79
CA ALA A 16 11.49 6.36 6.39
C ALA A 16 9.97 6.30 6.15
N ILE A 17 9.48 5.31 5.40
CA ILE A 17 8.04 5.19 5.09
C ILE A 17 7.24 4.88 6.36
N ASN A 18 7.65 3.88 7.15
CA ASN A 18 6.89 3.50 8.34
C ASN A 18 6.92 4.58 9.42
N THR A 19 8.07 5.25 9.62
CA THR A 19 8.17 6.39 10.54
C THR A 19 7.32 7.56 10.06
N LEU A 20 7.33 7.90 8.77
CA LEU A 20 6.48 8.95 8.21
C LEU A 20 5.00 8.68 8.47
N VAL A 21 4.53 7.46 8.16
CA VAL A 21 3.14 7.07 8.40
C VAL A 21 2.79 7.09 9.90
N ALA A 22 3.70 6.64 10.77
CA ALA A 22 3.50 6.71 12.21
C ALA A 22 3.40 8.16 12.71
N ILE A 23 4.28 9.06 12.25
CA ILE A 23 4.21 10.49 12.58
C ILE A 23 2.85 11.05 12.16
N LEU A 24 2.41 10.80 10.93
CA LEU A 24 1.11 11.28 10.45
C LEU A 24 -0.08 10.76 11.25
N TYR A 25 0.03 9.56 11.83
CA TYR A 25 -1.00 8.99 12.68
C TYR A 25 -1.08 9.69 14.05
N PHE A 26 0.07 10.00 14.67
CA PHE A 26 0.14 10.62 16.01
C PHE A 26 0.16 12.15 15.99
N MET A 27 0.42 12.78 14.84
CA MET A 27 0.49 14.23 14.72
C MET A 27 -0.89 14.85 14.96
N PRO A 28 -0.99 15.91 15.79
CA PRO A 28 -2.22 16.68 15.96
C PRO A 28 -2.76 17.13 14.60
N LYS A 29 -4.06 16.96 14.38
CA LYS A 29 -4.72 17.46 13.17
C LYS A 29 -5.09 18.91 13.41
N ASN A 30 -4.52 19.81 12.62
CA ASN A 30 -4.83 21.23 12.67
C ASN A 30 -5.95 21.55 11.68
N ASN A 31 -6.82 22.49 12.04
CA ASN A 31 -7.94 22.92 11.20
C ASN A 31 -7.55 24.04 10.22
N ASP A 32 -6.28 24.43 10.16
CA ASP A 32 -5.81 25.57 9.35
C ASP A 32 -6.13 25.42 7.85
N PHE A 33 -6.27 24.18 7.37
CA PHE A 33 -6.61 23.85 5.98
C PHE A 33 -8.05 23.34 5.79
N SER A 34 -8.95 23.53 6.76
CA SER A 34 -10.34 23.05 6.67
C SER A 34 -11.16 23.70 5.55
N HIS A 35 -10.66 24.79 4.97
CA HIS A 35 -11.26 25.48 3.83
C HIS A 35 -10.90 24.84 2.47
N LEU A 36 -9.90 23.96 2.43
CA LEU A 36 -9.53 23.22 1.22
C LEU A 36 -10.37 21.95 1.13
N ASP A 37 -11.04 21.75 -0.01
CA ASP A 37 -11.71 20.48 -0.29
C ASP A 37 -10.67 19.41 -0.65
N LEU A 38 -10.26 18.65 0.37
CA LEU A 38 -9.32 17.54 0.25
C LEU A 38 -10.02 16.18 0.20
N THR A 39 -11.36 16.14 0.12
CA THR A 39 -12.14 14.89 0.14
C THR A 39 -11.92 14.04 -1.13
N PHE A 40 -11.43 14.64 -2.21
CA PHE A 40 -11.01 13.92 -3.41
C PHE A 40 -9.73 13.08 -3.21
N LEU A 41 -8.88 13.39 -2.22
CA LEU A 41 -7.63 12.66 -1.97
C LEU A 41 -7.88 11.23 -1.45
N PRO A 42 -8.78 10.98 -0.49
CA PRO A 42 -9.23 9.64 -0.15
C PRO A 42 -9.77 8.84 -1.34
N PHE A 43 -10.54 9.47 -2.23
CA PHE A 43 -11.01 8.83 -3.46
C PHE A 43 -9.83 8.45 -4.37
N PHE A 44 -8.92 9.39 -4.62
CA PHE A 44 -7.71 9.14 -5.40
C PHE A 44 -6.87 8.00 -4.80
N ASN A 45 -6.74 7.97 -3.47
CA ASN A 45 -6.06 6.91 -2.73
C ASN A 45 -6.71 5.53 -2.98
N ALA A 46 -8.04 5.45 -2.97
CA ALA A 46 -8.76 4.21 -3.29
C ALA A 46 -8.58 3.80 -4.76
N VAL A 47 -8.55 4.75 -5.70
CA VAL A 47 -8.28 4.48 -7.12
C VAL A 47 -6.86 3.94 -7.30
N MET A 48 -5.85 4.55 -6.68
CA MET A 48 -4.46 4.07 -6.75
C MET A 48 -4.30 2.66 -6.14
N ASN A 49 -5.01 2.37 -5.05
CA ASN A 49 -5.03 1.01 -4.48
C ASN A 49 -5.70 0.01 -5.42
N SER A 50 -6.80 0.38 -6.08
CA SER A 50 -7.47 -0.45 -7.09
C SER A 50 -6.52 -0.79 -8.24
N PHE A 51 -5.80 0.19 -8.78
CA PHE A 51 -4.80 -0.07 -9.82
C PHE A 51 -3.67 -0.95 -9.32
N THR A 52 -3.17 -0.71 -8.10
CA THR A 52 -2.15 -1.56 -7.47
C THR A 52 -2.63 -3.01 -7.40
N PHE A 53 -3.85 -3.25 -6.93
CA PHE A 53 -4.45 -4.59 -6.87
C PHE A 53 -4.50 -5.25 -8.26
N ILE A 54 -5.01 -4.53 -9.26
CA ILE A 54 -5.12 -5.04 -10.64
C ILE A 54 -3.73 -5.39 -11.20
N PHE A 55 -2.74 -4.52 -11.02
CA PHE A 55 -1.37 -4.78 -11.48
C PHE A 55 -0.74 -5.98 -10.77
N LEU A 56 -1.00 -6.17 -9.47
CA LEU A 56 -0.52 -7.35 -8.76
C LEU A 56 -1.18 -8.63 -9.28
N ILE A 57 -2.49 -8.64 -9.54
CA ILE A 57 -3.16 -9.78 -10.16
C ILE A 57 -2.57 -10.06 -11.55
N ALA A 58 -2.37 -9.02 -12.38
CA ALA A 58 -1.74 -9.17 -13.70
C ALA A 58 -0.29 -9.68 -13.59
N ALA A 59 0.48 -9.22 -12.61
CA ALA A 59 1.82 -9.71 -12.31
C ALA A 59 1.81 -11.19 -11.89
N LEU A 60 0.82 -11.63 -11.10
CA LEU A 60 0.67 -13.02 -10.69
C LEU A 60 0.28 -13.91 -11.88
N VAL A 61 -0.71 -13.49 -12.67
CA VAL A 61 -1.18 -14.24 -13.84
C VAL A 61 -0.08 -14.35 -14.90
N SER A 62 0.65 -13.27 -15.19
CA SER A 62 1.77 -13.27 -16.13
C SER A 62 2.86 -14.27 -15.77
N ILE A 63 3.21 -14.42 -14.49
CA ILE A 63 4.25 -15.36 -14.07
C ILE A 63 3.73 -16.79 -13.87
N VAL A 64 2.51 -16.98 -13.36
CA VAL A 64 1.96 -18.31 -13.07
C VAL A 64 1.44 -19.00 -14.32
N LYS A 65 0.65 -18.29 -15.14
CA LYS A 65 -0.01 -18.84 -16.33
C LYS A 65 0.88 -18.72 -17.57
N TYR A 66 1.38 -17.52 -17.84
CA TYR A 66 2.10 -17.22 -19.09
C TYR A 66 3.61 -17.42 -18.99
N LYS A 67 4.15 -17.69 -17.79
CA LYS A 67 5.59 -17.82 -17.50
C LYS A 67 6.43 -16.64 -18.02
N ASN A 68 5.82 -15.46 -18.18
CA ASN A 68 6.44 -14.30 -18.81
C ASN A 68 7.05 -13.36 -17.76
N MET A 69 8.35 -13.50 -17.54
CA MET A 69 9.12 -12.68 -16.58
C MET A 69 9.11 -11.19 -16.93
N LYS A 70 9.12 -10.83 -18.23
CA LYS A 70 9.16 -9.43 -18.68
C LYS A 70 7.86 -8.72 -18.31
N MET A 71 6.71 -9.36 -18.59
CA MET A 71 5.39 -8.83 -18.21
C MET A 71 5.24 -8.76 -16.69
N HIS A 72 5.62 -9.81 -15.97
CA HIS A 72 5.60 -9.82 -14.51
C HIS A 72 6.35 -8.63 -13.93
N ARG A 73 7.58 -8.39 -14.39
CA ARG A 73 8.40 -7.27 -13.94
C ARG A 73 7.77 -5.91 -14.27
N GLY A 74 7.18 -5.77 -15.46
CA GLY A 74 6.47 -4.56 -15.86
C GLY A 74 5.30 -4.24 -14.93
N TYR A 75 4.47 -5.23 -14.63
CA TYR A 75 3.33 -5.05 -13.72
C TYR A 75 3.75 -4.81 -12.27
N ILE A 76 4.82 -5.46 -11.78
CA ILE A 76 5.34 -5.16 -10.44
C ILE A 76 5.80 -3.69 -10.37
N PHE A 77 6.49 -3.18 -11.38
CA PHE A 77 6.87 -1.75 -11.38
C PHE A 77 5.67 -0.82 -11.47
N ALA A 78 4.65 -1.16 -12.27
CA ALA A 78 3.42 -0.39 -12.31
C ALA A 78 2.73 -0.33 -10.94
N ALA A 79 2.68 -1.46 -10.21
CA ALA A 79 2.16 -1.54 -8.85
C ALA A 79 2.97 -0.67 -7.86
N PHE A 80 4.30 -0.64 -7.98
CA PHE A 80 5.15 0.27 -7.19
C PHE A 80 4.85 1.73 -7.50
N SER A 81 4.67 2.09 -8.77
CA SER A 81 4.36 3.47 -9.17
C SER A 81 3.03 3.94 -8.58
N THR A 82 1.97 3.13 -8.65
CA THR A 82 0.67 3.48 -8.06
C THR A 82 0.71 3.49 -6.54
N THR A 83 1.47 2.60 -5.91
CA THR A 83 1.69 2.61 -4.46
C THR A 83 2.44 3.88 -4.02
N ALA A 84 3.41 4.35 -4.80
CA ALA A 84 4.12 5.59 -4.52
C ALA A 84 3.22 6.82 -4.65
N LEU A 85 2.40 6.88 -5.71
CA LEU A 85 1.41 7.96 -5.89
C LEU A 85 0.37 7.96 -4.76
N PHE A 86 -0.10 6.78 -4.35
CA PHE A 86 -0.94 6.62 -3.16
C PHE A 86 -0.25 7.20 -1.92
N LEU A 87 1.01 6.87 -1.67
CA LEU A 87 1.71 7.33 -0.47
C LEU A 87 1.85 8.87 -0.45
N VAL A 88 2.17 9.49 -1.58
CA VAL A 88 2.25 10.96 -1.68
C VAL A 88 0.90 11.59 -1.36
N SER A 89 -0.17 11.13 -2.00
CA SER A 89 -1.53 11.63 -1.75
C SER A 89 -2.01 11.36 -0.31
N TYR A 90 -1.68 10.19 0.25
CA TYR A 90 -1.97 9.83 1.63
C TYR A 90 -1.29 10.78 2.62
N VAL A 91 -0.02 11.12 2.38
CA VAL A 91 0.75 12.05 3.22
C VAL A 91 0.15 13.46 3.17
N ILE A 92 -0.24 13.93 1.98
CA ILE A 92 -0.90 15.24 1.82
C ILE A 92 -2.22 15.25 2.59
N TYR A 93 -3.09 14.26 2.37
CA TYR A 93 -4.39 14.18 3.03
C TYR A 93 -4.25 14.09 4.56
N HIS A 94 -3.46 13.14 5.08
CA HIS A 94 -3.31 13.00 6.53
C HIS A 94 -2.47 14.12 7.15
N GLY A 95 -1.67 14.85 6.37
CA GLY A 95 -0.93 16.01 6.87
C GLY A 95 -1.80 17.27 7.01
N MET A 96 -2.84 17.41 6.20
CA MET A 96 -3.60 18.67 6.07
C MET A 96 -5.09 18.55 6.43
N ALA A 97 -5.70 17.39 6.22
CA ALA A 97 -7.13 17.20 6.46
C ALA A 97 -7.43 16.89 7.93
N PRO A 98 -8.60 17.34 8.45
CA PRO A 98 -9.07 16.92 9.76
C PRO A 98 -9.35 15.41 9.78
N SER A 99 -9.31 14.81 10.97
CA SER A 99 -9.60 13.38 11.13
C SER A 99 -11.09 13.09 10.91
N THR A 100 -11.41 12.27 9.91
CA THR A 100 -12.75 11.70 9.73
C THR A 100 -12.94 10.49 10.63
N SER A 101 -14.00 10.50 11.44
CA SER A 101 -14.38 9.35 12.27
C SER A 101 -15.45 8.52 11.57
N TYR A 102 -15.36 7.20 11.70
CA TYR A 102 -16.39 6.30 11.17
C TYR A 102 -17.69 6.42 11.97
N GLY A 103 -18.75 6.88 11.32
CA GLY A 103 -20.06 7.13 11.95
C GLY A 103 -21.04 5.94 11.88
N GLY A 104 -20.61 4.77 11.42
CA GLY A 104 -21.48 3.60 11.30
C GLY A 104 -21.84 2.98 12.65
N GLU A 105 -23.06 2.42 12.72
CA GLU A 105 -23.61 1.79 13.92
C GLU A 105 -23.78 0.26 13.76
N GLY A 106 -24.11 -0.41 14.86
CA GLY A 106 -24.40 -1.85 14.87
C GLY A 106 -23.20 -2.70 14.44
N ILE A 107 -23.47 -3.71 13.60
CA ILE A 107 -22.46 -4.70 13.19
C ILE A 107 -21.40 -4.16 12.24
N LEU A 108 -21.67 -3.04 11.55
CA LEU A 108 -20.74 -2.45 10.58
C LEU A 108 -19.54 -1.80 11.24
N ARG A 109 -19.71 -1.24 12.45
CA ARG A 109 -18.64 -0.60 13.23
C ARG A 109 -17.49 -1.56 13.59
N PRO A 110 -17.73 -2.72 14.24
CA PRO A 110 -16.64 -3.64 14.54
C PRO A 110 -16.01 -4.23 13.27
N ILE A 111 -16.77 -4.46 12.20
CA ILE A 111 -16.24 -4.92 10.90
C ILE A 111 -15.27 -3.88 10.32
N TYR A 112 -15.68 -2.61 10.30
CA TYR A 112 -14.84 -1.51 9.82
C TYR A 112 -13.51 -1.45 10.57
N TYR A 113 -13.56 -1.42 11.91
CA TYR A 113 -12.34 -1.31 12.71
C TYR A 113 -11.47 -2.56 12.61
N PHE A 114 -12.05 -3.75 12.49
CA PHE A 114 -11.29 -4.97 12.23
C PHE A 114 -10.49 -4.86 10.93
N ILE A 115 -11.15 -4.50 9.83
CA ILE A 115 -10.51 -4.34 8.52
C ILE A 115 -9.47 -3.21 8.56
N LEU A 116 -9.79 -2.09 9.21
CA LEU A 116 -8.88 -0.94 9.30
C LEU A 116 -7.61 -1.30 10.07
N ILE A 117 -7.73 -1.95 11.23
CA ILE A 117 -6.59 -2.33 12.06
C ILE A 117 -5.71 -3.34 11.32
N THR A 118 -6.31 -4.38 10.74
CA THR A 118 -5.55 -5.38 9.98
C THR A 118 -4.87 -4.76 8.75
N HIS A 119 -5.56 -3.84 8.05
CA HIS A 119 -4.99 -3.10 6.94
C HIS A 119 -3.76 -2.30 7.36
N ILE A 120 -3.83 -1.52 8.45
CA ILE A 120 -2.72 -0.69 8.93
C ILE A 120 -1.52 -1.56 9.32
N LEU A 121 -1.74 -2.62 10.11
CA LEU A 121 -0.68 -3.51 10.56
C LEU A 121 0.01 -4.21 9.38
N LEU A 122 -0.77 -4.77 8.45
CA LEU A 122 -0.23 -5.44 7.27
C LEU A 122 0.43 -4.45 6.29
N SER A 123 -0.03 -3.20 6.24
CA SER A 123 0.61 -2.14 5.45
C SER A 123 2.02 -1.84 5.93
N ALA A 124 2.24 -1.77 7.25
CA ALA A 124 3.59 -1.56 7.81
C ALA A 124 4.53 -2.75 7.52
N ILE A 125 3.99 -3.98 7.57
CA ILE A 125 4.76 -5.22 7.32
C ILE A 125 5.07 -5.42 5.84
N ILE A 126 4.15 -5.04 4.93
CA ILE A 126 4.34 -5.29 3.51
C ILE A 126 5.44 -4.42 2.90
N VAL A 127 5.70 -3.22 3.43
CA VAL A 127 6.76 -2.32 2.92
C VAL A 127 8.12 -3.01 2.82
N PRO A 128 8.72 -3.55 3.92
CA PRO A 128 10.00 -4.25 3.82
C PRO A 128 9.90 -5.53 2.96
N PHE A 129 8.79 -6.27 3.04
CA PHE A 129 8.61 -7.50 2.29
C PHE A 129 8.59 -7.27 0.78
N ALA A 130 7.87 -6.24 0.32
CA ALA A 130 7.81 -5.85 -1.09
C ALA A 130 9.19 -5.41 -1.60
N LEU A 131 9.90 -4.57 -0.84
CA LEU A 131 11.24 -4.10 -1.19
C LEU A 131 12.26 -5.24 -1.26
N ILE A 132 12.27 -6.16 -0.29
CA ILE A 132 13.15 -7.34 -0.28
C ILE A 132 12.82 -8.28 -1.44
N THR A 133 11.53 -8.52 -1.69
CA THR A 133 11.07 -9.41 -2.77
C THR A 133 11.50 -8.88 -4.13
N THR A 134 11.36 -7.58 -4.36
CA THR A 134 11.81 -6.90 -5.58
C THR A 134 13.32 -6.92 -5.73
N ALA A 135 14.07 -6.61 -4.66
CA ALA A 135 15.53 -6.67 -4.70
C ALA A 135 16.06 -8.08 -5.03
N ARG A 136 15.41 -9.13 -4.53
CA ARG A 136 15.73 -10.52 -4.89
C ARG A 136 15.40 -10.82 -6.36
N GLY A 137 14.30 -10.28 -6.87
CA GLY A 137 13.93 -10.35 -8.29
C GLY A 137 14.95 -9.66 -9.19
N LEU A 138 15.37 -8.44 -8.85
CA LEU A 138 16.36 -7.65 -9.60
C LEU A 138 17.75 -8.30 -9.61
N ASN A 139 18.12 -8.99 -8.53
CA ASN A 139 19.36 -9.77 -8.44
C ASN A 139 19.25 -11.18 -9.03
N MET A 140 18.13 -11.52 -9.69
CA MET A 140 17.89 -12.84 -10.28
C MET A 140 18.00 -14.01 -9.27
N LYS A 141 17.75 -13.76 -7.98
CA LYS A 141 17.73 -14.79 -6.92
C LYS A 141 16.36 -15.48 -6.90
N VAL A 142 16.02 -16.17 -7.99
CA VAL A 142 14.67 -16.67 -8.28
C VAL A 142 14.10 -17.54 -7.16
N GLU A 143 14.86 -18.48 -6.62
CA GLU A 143 14.38 -19.35 -5.52
C GLU A 143 14.04 -18.55 -4.25
N LYS A 144 14.95 -17.65 -3.86
CA LYS A 144 14.76 -16.78 -2.69
C LYS A 144 13.63 -15.77 -2.91
N HIS A 145 13.42 -15.30 -4.14
CA HIS A 145 12.29 -14.47 -4.53
C HIS A 145 10.98 -15.26 -4.39
N LYS A 146 10.87 -16.46 -4.98
CA LYS A 146 9.68 -17.31 -4.90
C LYS A 146 9.30 -17.67 -3.46
N LYS A 147 10.27 -17.88 -2.58
CA LYS A 147 10.01 -18.20 -1.16
C LYS A 147 9.34 -17.05 -0.41
N ILE A 148 9.78 -15.81 -0.64
CA ILE A 148 9.20 -14.63 0.03
C ILE A 148 7.95 -14.09 -0.70
N ALA A 149 7.90 -14.22 -2.02
CA ALA A 149 6.77 -13.79 -2.84
C ALA A 149 5.47 -14.53 -2.50
N ARG A 150 5.55 -15.79 -2.05
CA ARG A 150 4.39 -16.56 -1.57
C ARG A 150 3.66 -15.91 -0.38
N TRP A 151 4.36 -15.10 0.41
CA TRP A 151 3.79 -14.35 1.53
C TRP A 151 3.53 -12.89 1.16
N THR A 152 4.47 -12.29 0.43
CA THR A 152 4.40 -10.89 0.00
C THR A 152 3.20 -10.67 -0.93
N MET A 153 2.95 -11.57 -1.88
CA MET A 153 1.91 -11.37 -2.89
C MET A 153 0.50 -11.38 -2.30
N PRO A 154 0.08 -12.37 -1.48
CA PRO A 154 -1.24 -12.35 -0.87
C PRO A 154 -1.43 -11.16 0.10
N MET A 155 -0.38 -10.82 0.86
CA MET A 155 -0.43 -9.68 1.78
C MET A 155 -0.59 -8.36 1.03
N TRP A 156 0.12 -8.17 -0.08
CA TRP A 156 0.02 -6.94 -0.87
C TRP A 156 -1.34 -6.83 -1.58
N LEU A 157 -1.87 -7.96 -2.08
CA LEU A 157 -3.24 -8.02 -2.60
C LEU A 157 -4.28 -7.70 -1.52
N TYR A 158 -4.11 -8.25 -0.31
CA TYR A 158 -4.99 -7.96 0.82
C TYR A 158 -4.98 -6.46 1.17
N VAL A 159 -3.80 -5.87 1.34
CA VAL A 159 -3.66 -4.45 1.70
C VAL A 159 -4.27 -3.55 0.62
N SER A 160 -3.97 -3.80 -0.66
CA SER A 160 -4.52 -2.99 -1.76
C SER A 160 -6.04 -3.13 -1.88
N ALA A 161 -6.61 -4.33 -1.70
CA ALA A 161 -8.06 -4.51 -1.70
C ALA A 161 -8.73 -3.85 -0.48
N THR A 162 -8.19 -4.08 0.72
CA THR A 162 -8.76 -3.54 1.96
C THR A 162 -8.67 -2.02 2.04
N GLY A 163 -7.65 -1.39 1.42
CA GLY A 163 -7.59 0.06 1.31
C GLY A 163 -8.79 0.65 0.56
N VAL A 164 -9.26 -0.03 -0.49
CA VAL A 164 -10.47 0.36 -1.23
C VAL A 164 -11.72 0.13 -0.38
N ILE A 165 -11.81 -1.01 0.31
CA ILE A 165 -12.96 -1.35 1.16
C ILE A 165 -13.11 -0.35 2.30
N VAL A 166 -12.01 -0.02 2.99
CA VAL A 166 -11.99 0.99 4.05
C VAL A 166 -12.51 2.33 3.53
N TYR A 167 -12.06 2.76 2.34
CA TYR A 167 -12.57 3.97 1.71
C TYR A 167 -14.08 3.90 1.44
N ILE A 168 -14.57 2.83 0.80
CA ILE A 168 -16.00 2.66 0.50
C ILE A 168 -16.85 2.70 1.78
N MET A 169 -16.36 2.11 2.86
CA MET A 169 -17.08 2.10 4.13
C MET A 169 -17.11 3.49 4.76
N ILE A 170 -15.99 4.22 4.78
CA ILE A 170 -15.92 5.54 5.42
C ILE A 170 -16.46 6.67 4.53
N SER A 171 -16.56 6.46 3.21
CA SER A 171 -16.90 7.54 2.27
C SER A 171 -18.22 8.26 2.52
N PRO A 172 -19.29 7.62 3.05
CA PRO A 172 -20.52 8.33 3.40
C PRO A 172 -20.38 9.33 4.56
N TYR A 173 -19.25 9.32 5.26
CA TYR A 173 -18.98 10.17 6.43
C TYR A 173 -17.95 11.28 6.14
N TYR A 174 -17.56 11.46 4.87
CA TYR A 174 -16.77 12.62 4.43
C TYR A 174 -17.63 13.87 4.26
#